data_AF-A0A661SA91-F1
#
_entry.id   AF-A0A661SA91-F1
#
_cell.length_a   1.000
_cell.length_b   1.000
_cell.length_c   1.000
_cell.angle_alpha   90.00
_cell.angle_beta   90.00
_cell.angle_gamma   90.00
#
_symmetry.space_group_name_H-M   'P 1'
#
loop_
_entity.id
_entity.type
_entity.pdbx_description
1 polymer ?
#
loop_
_entity_poly.entity_id
_entity_poly.type
_entity_poly.pdbx_seq_one_letter_code
_entity_poly.pdbx_strand_id
1 'polypeptide(L)' 'NFEKENWGHSNAFTGIDMAIEAGVKKLVFTHHDPAYDDRKLCDILQKANEYLDIYEPDTELRLYLASEGLSMTI' A
#
# COMPACT_ATOMS: atom_id res chain seq x y z
N ASN A 1 -15.85 2.56 8.73
CA ASN A 1 -16.23 2.09 7.38
C ASN A 1 -15.97 0.61 7.31
N PHE A 2 -17.01 -0.20 7.17
CA PHE A 2 -16.88 -1.64 6.88
C PHE A 2 -16.53 -1.78 5.39
N GLU A 3 -15.25 -1.67 5.06
CA GLU A 3 -14.76 -1.81 3.69
C GLU A 3 -14.64 -3.31 3.37
N LYS A 4 -15.64 -3.88 2.67
CA LYS A 4 -15.62 -5.13 1.86
C LYS A 4 -14.64 -6.26 2.27
N GLU A 5 -14.41 -6.50 3.56
CA GLU A 5 -13.40 -7.47 4.05
C GLU A 5 -13.68 -8.91 3.59
N ASN A 6 -14.93 -9.22 3.23
CA ASN A 6 -15.37 -10.56 2.83
C ASN A 6 -15.44 -10.77 1.30
N TRP A 7 -14.92 -9.84 0.50
CA TRP A 7 -14.92 -9.96 -0.98
C TRP A 7 -13.55 -10.35 -1.56
N GLY A 8 -12.59 -10.74 -0.71
CA GLY A 8 -11.23 -11.09 -1.15
C GLY A 8 -10.37 -9.87 -1.49
N HIS A 9 -10.76 -8.67 -1.06
CA HIS A 9 -9.92 -7.48 -1.13
C HIS A 9 -8.94 -7.44 0.04
N SER A 10 -7.65 -7.36 -0.27
CA SER A 10 -6.61 -7.07 0.73
C SER A 10 -6.67 -5.61 1.16
N ASN A 11 -6.21 -5.32 2.38
CA ASN A 11 -5.96 -3.96 2.84
C ASN A 11 -4.46 -3.63 2.72
N ALA A 12 -4.11 -2.34 2.76
CA ALA A 12 -2.73 -1.88 2.60
C ALA A 12 -1.80 -2.43 3.69
N PHE A 13 -2.28 -2.56 4.93
CA PHE A 13 -1.48 -3.03 6.07
C PHE A 13 -1.05 -4.49 5.92
N THR A 14 -1.95 -5.38 5.51
CA THR A 14 -1.59 -6.78 5.23
C THR A 14 -0.52 -6.89 4.16
N GLY A 15 -0.57 -6.03 3.13
CA GLY A 15 0.47 -5.98 2.10
C GLY A 15 1.83 -5.53 2.64
N ILE A 16 1.83 -4.58 3.57
CA ILE A 16 3.03 -4.07 4.24
C ILE A 16 3.65 -5.16 5.12
N ASP A 17 2.85 -5.81 5.96
CA ASP A 17 3.31 -6.88 6.87
C ASP A 17 4.00 -7.99 6.07
N MET A 18 3.35 -8.44 4.99
CA MET A 18 3.92 -9.45 4.09
C MET A 18 5.22 -8.98 3.42
N ALA A 19 5.31 -7.71 3.03
CA ALA A 19 6.49 -7.15 2.39
C ALA A 19 7.68 -7.06 3.37
N ILE A 20 7.41 -6.69 4.63
CA ILE A 20 8.41 -6.67 5.71
C ILE A 20 8.91 -8.09 5.97
N GLU A 21 8.01 -9.04 6.20
CA GLU A 21 8.35 -10.44 6.46
C GLU A 21 9.18 -11.06 5.32
N ALA A 22 8.89 -10.68 4.07
CA ALA A 22 9.60 -11.15 2.90
C ALA A 22 10.91 -10.38 2.60
N GLY A 23 11.25 -9.34 3.36
CA GLY A 23 12.45 -8.51 3.13
C GLY A 23 12.40 -7.71 1.82
N VAL A 24 11.21 -7.33 1.38
CA VAL A 24 10.99 -6.56 0.15
C VAL A 24 11.41 -5.11 0.34
N LYS A 25 12.03 -4.51 -0.68
CA LYS A 25 12.46 -3.10 -0.64
C LYS A 25 11.45 -2.13 -1.26
N LYS A 26 10.57 -2.60 -2.14
CA LYS A 26 9.61 -1.78 -2.88
C LYS A 26 8.26 -2.52 -2.94
N LEU A 27 7.21 -1.94 -2.37
CA LEU A 27 5.84 -2.44 -2.47
C LEU A 27 4.99 -1.46 -3.28
N VAL A 28 4.26 -1.97 -4.27
CA VAL A 28 3.40 -1.16 -5.15
C VAL A 28 1.96 -1.59 -4.96
N PHE A 29 1.11 -0.68 -4.53
CA PHE A 29 -0.33 -0.88 -4.46
C PHE A 29 -0.97 -0.69 -5.83
N THR A 30 -1.76 -1.67 -6.26
CA THR A 30 -2.52 -1.65 -7.51
C THR A 30 -3.93 -2.18 -7.25
N HIS A 31 -4.80 -2.15 -8.27
CA HIS A 31 -6.17 -2.69 -8.19
C HIS A 31 -6.98 -2.04 -7.05
N HIS A 32 -6.96 -0.70 -7.01
CA HIS A 32 -7.77 0.06 -6.06
C HIS A 32 -9.27 -0.05 -6.40
N ASP A 33 -10.14 0.26 -5.43
CA ASP A 33 -11.59 0.29 -5.68
C ASP A 33 -11.91 1.40 -6.70
N PRO A 34 -12.59 1.12 -7.82
CA PRO A 34 -12.92 2.13 -8.83
C PRO A 34 -13.76 3.30 -8.31
N ALA A 35 -14.39 3.17 -7.15
CA ALA A 35 -15.13 4.25 -6.50
C ALA A 35 -14.22 5.24 -5.74
N TYR A 36 -12.92 4.94 -5.56
CA TYR A 36 -11.98 5.83 -4.91
C TYR A 36 -11.41 6.84 -5.91
N ASP A 37 -11.48 8.11 -5.53
CA ASP A 37 -10.81 9.18 -6.24
C ASP A 37 -9.33 9.29 -5.86
N ASP A 38 -8.57 10.07 -6.61
CA ASP A 38 -7.13 10.25 -6.39
C ASP A 38 -6.80 10.70 -4.95
N ARG A 39 -7.66 11.53 -4.36
CA ARG A 39 -7.46 12.04 -2.99
C ARG A 39 -7.55 10.90 -1.99
N LYS A 40 -8.57 10.06 -2.11
CA LYS A 40 -8.74 8.88 -1.27
C LYS A 40 -7.57 7.91 -1.42
N LEU A 41 -7.04 7.73 -2.63
CA LEU A 41 -5.87 6.86 -2.84
C LEU A 41 -4.60 7.43 -2.22
N CYS A 42 -4.37 8.75 -2.34
CA CYS A 42 -3.28 9.44 -1.67
C CYS A 42 -3.39 9.33 -0.14
N ASP A 43 -4.59 9.51 0.43
CA ASP A 43 -4.83 9.36 1.86
C ASP A 43 -4.55 7.93 2.35
N ILE A 44 -4.89 6.91 1.56
CA ILE A 44 -4.57 5.51 1.87
C ILE A 44 -3.04 5.32 1.88
N LEU A 45 -2.34 5.82 0.85
CA LEU A 45 -0.88 5.73 0.77
C LEU A 45 -0.21 6.47 1.94
N GLN A 46 -0.72 7.64 2.33
CA GLN A 46 -0.20 8.38 3.49
C GLN A 46 -0.33 7.55 4.78
N LYS A 47 -1.53 7.02 5.06
CA LYS A 47 -1.76 6.19 6.25
C LYS A 47 -0.91 4.93 6.26
N ALA A 48 -0.67 4.35 5.09
CA ALA A 48 0.21 3.20 4.93
C ALA A 48 1.67 3.55 5.27
N ASN A 49 2.17 4.72 4.87
CA ASN A 49 3.50 5.20 5.26
C ASN A 49 3.56 5.53 6.76
N GLU A 50 2.55 6.20 7.32
CA GLU A 50 2.47 6.47 8.77
C GLU A 50 2.50 5.18 9.60
N TYR A 51 1.80 4.14 9.13
CA TYR A 51 1.89 2.81 9.72
C TYR A 51 3.32 2.25 9.64
N LEU A 52 3.93 2.27 8.46
CA LEU A 52 5.29 1.77 8.28
C LEU A 52 6.30 2.48 9.20
N ASP A 53 6.21 3.80 9.30
CA ASP A 53 7.10 4.62 10.14
C ASP A 53 6.94 4.32 11.64
N ILE A 54 5.73 3.98 12.09
CA ILE A 54 5.46 3.66 13.50
C ILE A 54 5.92 2.25 13.85
N TYR A 55 5.67 1.28 12.97
CA TYR A 55 5.86 -0.14 13.28
C TYR A 55 7.27 -0.64 12.92
N GLU A 56 7.87 -0.11 11.84
CA GLU A 56 9.18 -0.53 11.34
C GLU A 56 10.01 0.69 10.89
N PRO A 57 10.40 1.60 11.81
CA PRO A 57 11.07 2.87 11.46
C PRO A 57 12.43 2.71 10.76
N ASP A 58 13.08 1.56 10.94
CA ASP A 58 14.41 1.27 10.37
C ASP A 58 14.34 0.48 9.05
N THR A 59 13.14 0.26 8.50
CA THR A 59 12.96 -0.50 7.26
C THR A 59 13.45 0.23 6.01
N GLU A 60 13.98 -0.54 5.05
CA GLU A 60 14.27 -0.03 3.70
C GLU A 60 13.05 -0.09 2.77
N LEU A 61 11.91 -0.63 3.23
CA LEU A 61 10.70 -0.78 2.44
C LEU A 61 10.14 0.59 2.04
N ARG A 62 9.87 0.77 0.74
CA ARG A 62 9.19 1.94 0.19
C ARG A 62 7.86 1.58 -0.44
N LEU A 63 6.85 2.39 -0.15
CA LEU A 63 5.48 2.20 -0.63
C LEU A 63 5.19 3.10 -1.84
N TYR A 64 4.53 2.54 -2.84
CA TYR A 64 4.15 3.25 -4.08
C TYR A 64 2.69 2.98 -4.42
N LEU A 65 2.05 3.94 -5.07
CA LEU A 65 0.74 3.76 -5.70
C LEU A 65 0.93 3.65 -7.21
N ALA A 66 0.43 2.57 -7.82
CA ALA A 66 0.44 2.42 -9.25
C ALA A 66 -0.55 3.40 -9.90
N SER A 67 -0.10 4.04 -10.98
CA SER A 67 -0.93 4.83 -11.88
C SER A 67 -0.71 4.36 -13.33
N GLU A 68 -1.67 4.64 -14.21
CA GLU A 68 -1.50 4.34 -15.64
C GLU A 68 -0.21 4.98 -16.18
N GLY A 69 0.59 4.17 -16.88
CA GLY A 69 1.87 4.60 -17.43
C GLY A 69 3.04 4.60 -16.44
N LEU A 70 2.85 4.24 -15.17
CA LEU A 70 3.94 4.10 -14.21
C LEU A 70 4.94 3.03 -14.70
N SER A 71 6.21 3.43 -14.79
CA SER A 71 7.34 2.54 -15.10
C SER A 71 8.36 2.61 -13.97
N MET A 72 8.90 1.46 -13.56
CA MET A 72 9.90 1.38 -12.50
C MET A 72 11.02 0.42 -12.87
N THR A 73 12.23 0.77 -12.43
CA THR A 73 13.39 -0.13 -12.49
C THR A 73 13.46 -0.94 -11.20
N ILE A 74 13.71 -2.24 -11.34
CA ILE A 74 13.91 -3.17 -10.23
C ILE A 74 15.24 -2.85 -9.55
#